data_AF-A0A4R8IQA7-F1
#
_entry.id   AF-A0A4R8IQA7-F1
#
_cell.length_a   1.000
_cell.length_b   1.000
_cell.length_c   1.000
_cell.angle_alpha   90.00
_cell.angle_beta   90.00
_cell.angle_gamma   90.00
#
_symmetry.space_group_name_H-M   'P 1'
#
loop_
_entity.id
_entity.type
_entity.pdbx_description
1 polymer ?
#
loop_
_entity_poly.entity_id
_entity_poly.type
_entity_poly.pdbx_seq_one_letter_code
_entity_poly.pdbx_strand_id
1 'polypeptide(L)'
;MNYAIPERIALTLWVGGMWIAGYLVAPMLFSVLEDRALAGMLAGKLFTAMSYVGLVCAVLLLLIQTRKPTPKGWREWRRGLLLVMLLVIVIGEFVLQPMMAELKAAGLEAGSAAQQRFGMLHGISSSLFLFNSLAGLVLVIFGLEPDTQRGS
;
A
#
# COMPACT_ATOMS: atom_id res chain seq x y z
N MET A 1 26.33 -9.60 6.97
CA MET A 1 25.91 -8.36 6.27
C MET A 1 24.83 -7.70 7.12
N ASN A 2 24.94 -6.40 7.38
CA ASN A 2 23.93 -5.69 8.19
C ASN A 2 22.69 -5.43 7.34
N TYR A 3 21.64 -6.22 7.54
CA TYR A 3 20.38 -6.12 6.79
C TYR A 3 19.42 -5.07 7.37
N ALA A 4 19.72 -4.48 8.53
CA ALA A 4 18.83 -3.54 9.21
C ALA A 4 18.68 -2.21 8.44
N ILE A 5 19.75 -1.73 7.81
CA ILE A 5 19.76 -0.49 7.03
C ILE A 5 18.79 -0.56 5.83
N PRO A 6 18.92 -1.54 4.91
CA PRO A 6 18.01 -1.61 3.76
C PRO A 6 16.56 -1.86 4.17
N GLU A 7 16.31 -2.59 5.27
CA GLU A 7 14.95 -2.78 5.80
C GLU A 7 14.33 -1.46 6.26
N ARG A 8 15.07 -0.67 7.04
CA ARG A 8 14.59 0.63 7.53
C ARG A 8 14.33 1.60 6.38
N ILE A 9 15.22 1.63 5.38
CA ILE A 9 15.05 2.48 4.19
C ILE A 9 13.79 2.07 3.43
N ALA A 10 13.62 0.77 3.16
CA ALA A 10 12.47 0.25 2.43
C ALA A 10 11.15 0.50 3.18
N LEU A 11 11.11 0.28 4.51
CA LEU A 11 9.93 0.55 5.32
C LEU A 11 9.62 2.05 5.40
N THR A 12 10.64 2.90 5.55
CA THR A 12 10.46 4.36 5.58
C THR A 12 9.87 4.86 4.27
N LEU A 13 10.46 4.44 3.14
CA LEU A 13 10.00 4.82 1.81
C LEU A 13 8.57 4.33 1.55
N TRP A 14 8.30 3.06 1.85
CA TRP A 14 7.02 2.45 1.54
C TRP A 14 5.90 2.95 2.46
N VAL A 15 6.07 2.83 3.78
CA VAL A 15 5.02 3.18 4.74
C VAL A 15 4.84 4.68 4.82
N GLY A 16 5.93 5.45 4.85
CA GLY A 16 5.88 6.91 4.81
C GLY A 16 5.25 7.43 3.51
N GLY A 17 5.65 6.86 2.36
CA GLY A 17 5.09 7.18 1.06
C GLY A 17 3.58 6.90 0.98
N MET A 18 3.13 5.75 1.48
CA MET A 18 1.69 5.44 1.58
C MET A 18 0.93 6.49 2.39
N TRP A 19 1.43 6.84 3.58
CA TRP A 19 0.74 7.80 4.44
C TRP A 19 0.65 9.19 3.81
N ILE A 20 1.75 9.66 3.22
CA ILE A 20 1.77 10.94 2.49
C ILE A 20 0.79 10.87 1.30
N ALA A 21 0.83 9.80 0.50
CA ALA A 21 -0.04 9.69 -0.67
C ALA A 21 -1.53 9.65 -0.30
N GLY A 22 -1.90 8.79 0.65
CA GLY A 22 -3.30 8.50 0.98
C GLY A 22 -3.95 9.48 1.94
N TYR A 23 -3.21 10.00 2.92
CA TYR A 23 -3.79 10.82 4.00
C TYR A 23 -3.44 12.30 3.89
N LEU A 24 -2.49 12.68 3.03
CA LEU A 24 -2.12 14.08 2.80
C LEU A 24 -2.42 14.51 1.36
N VAL A 25 -1.76 13.90 0.38
CA VAL A 25 -1.81 14.35 -1.02
C VAL A 25 -3.17 14.10 -1.65
N ALA A 26 -3.75 12.90 -1.49
CA ALA A 26 -5.07 12.62 -2.06
C ALA A 26 -6.17 13.56 -1.53
N PRO A 27 -6.35 13.77 -0.20
CA PRO A 27 -7.30 14.76 0.31
C PRO A 27 -7.02 16.17 -0.19
N MET A 28 -5.74 16.57 -0.24
CA MET A 28 -5.33 17.87 -0.74
C MET A 28 -5.77 18.09 -2.19
N LEU A 29 -5.56 17.11 -3.08
CA LEU A 29 -6.00 17.18 -4.48
C LEU A 29 -7.51 17.41 -4.60
N PHE A 30 -8.32 16.68 -3.84
CA PHE A 30 -9.79 16.84 -3.86
C PHE A 30 -10.29 18.11 -3.18
N SER A 31 -9.48 18.75 -2.33
CA SER A 31 -9.83 20.02 -1.68
C SER A 31 -9.45 21.25 -2.50
N VAL A 32 -8.36 21.17 -3.29
CA VAL A 32 -7.79 22.31 -4.02
C VAL A 32 -8.30 22.38 -5.46
N LEU A 33 -8.50 21.23 -6.12
CA LEU A 33 -8.94 21.21 -7.51
C LEU A 33 -10.47 21.29 -7.61
N GLU A 34 -10.96 22.25 -8.39
CA GLU A 34 -12.39 22.38 -8.70
C GLU A 34 -12.89 21.19 -9.53
N ASP A 35 -12.07 20.72 -10.47
CA ASP A 35 -12.35 19.53 -11.28
C ASP A 35 -12.06 18.24 -10.50
N ARG A 36 -13.13 17.61 -9.99
CA ARG A 36 -13.06 16.32 -9.30
C ARG A 36 -12.58 15.17 -10.18
N ALA A 37 -12.83 15.21 -11.49
CA ALA A 37 -12.35 14.19 -12.40
C ALA A 37 -10.83 14.27 -12.56
N LEU A 38 -10.29 15.48 -12.69
CA LEU A 38 -8.84 15.73 -12.69
C LEU A 38 -8.18 15.29 -11.37
N ALA A 39 -8.77 15.66 -10.23
CA ALA A 39 -8.27 15.21 -8.91
C ALA A 39 -8.24 13.68 -8.80
N GLY A 40 -9.31 13.02 -9.24
CA GLY A 40 -9.40 11.55 -9.24
C GLY A 40 -8.41 10.87 -10.20
N MET A 41 -8.06 11.51 -11.32
CA MET A 41 -7.03 11.03 -12.24
C MET A 41 -5.64 11.13 -11.62
N LEU A 42 -5.30 12.29 -11.05
CA LEU A 42 -4.01 12.52 -10.41
C LEU A 42 -3.82 11.62 -9.17
N ALA A 43 -4.85 11.48 -8.34
CA ALA A 43 -4.85 10.55 -7.22
C ALA A 43 -4.64 9.10 -7.70
N GLY A 44 -5.32 8.68 -8.78
CA GLY A 44 -5.10 7.38 -9.39
C GLY A 44 -3.64 7.15 -9.78
N LYS A 45 -3.03 8.08 -10.52
CA LYS A 45 -1.60 8.01 -10.92
C LYS A 45 -0.66 7.95 -9.72
N LEU A 46 -0.94 8.72 -8.68
CA LEU A 46 -0.17 8.70 -7.43
C LEU A 46 -0.25 7.33 -6.75
N PHE A 47 -1.44 6.76 -6.64
CA PHE A 47 -1.62 5.43 -6.05
C PHE A 47 -0.96 4.34 -6.90
N THR A 48 -1.06 4.38 -8.22
CA THR A 48 -0.32 3.48 -9.13
C THR A 48 1.19 3.55 -8.88
N ALA A 49 1.77 4.76 -8.85
CA ALA A 49 3.20 4.92 -8.58
C ALA A 49 3.58 4.33 -7.21
N MET A 50 2.75 4.58 -6.19
CA MET A 50 2.97 4.05 -4.85
C MET A 50 2.77 2.52 -4.77
N SER A 51 1.87 1.94 -5.56
CA SER A 51 1.72 0.49 -5.71
C SER A 51 3.03 -0.13 -6.21
N TYR A 52 3.64 0.42 -7.26
CA TYR A 52 4.92 -0.09 -7.78
C TYR A 52 6.06 0.04 -6.78
N VAL A 53 6.16 1.18 -6.07
CA VAL A 53 7.12 1.32 -4.96
C VAL A 53 6.86 0.25 -3.90
N GLY A 54 5.61 0.02 -3.52
CA GLY A 54 5.21 -1.00 -2.57
C GLY A 54 5.56 -2.42 -3.02
N LEU A 55 5.34 -2.77 -4.29
CA LEU A 55 5.71 -4.07 -4.87
C LEU A 55 7.23 -4.30 -4.75
N VAL A 56 8.04 -3.31 -5.14
CA VAL A 56 9.49 -3.39 -5.05
C VAL A 56 9.95 -3.54 -3.60
N CYS A 57 9.42 -2.71 -2.68
CA CYS A 57 9.74 -2.79 -1.26
C CYS A 57 9.32 -4.12 -0.64
N ALA A 58 8.11 -4.62 -0.93
CA ALA A 58 7.63 -5.89 -0.42
C ALA A 58 8.51 -7.06 -0.86
N VAL A 59 8.84 -7.13 -2.15
CA VAL A 59 9.72 -8.18 -2.70
C VAL A 59 11.12 -8.09 -2.07
N LEU A 60 11.70 -6.90 -1.98
CA LEU A 60 13.01 -6.69 -1.36
C LEU A 60 13.04 -7.12 0.11
N LEU A 61 12.03 -6.72 0.89
CA LEU A 61 11.90 -7.09 2.30
C LEU A 61 11.71 -8.61 2.47
N LEU A 62 10.89 -9.25 1.63
CA LEU A 62 10.72 -10.70 1.65
C LEU A 62 12.04 -11.43 1.33
N LEU A 63 12.78 -10.97 0.32
CA LEU A 63 14.08 -11.54 -0.03
C LEU A 63 15.09 -11.40 1.12
N ILE A 64 15.18 -10.23 1.75
CA ILE A 64 16.04 -10.02 2.92
C ILE A 64 15.66 -10.98 4.04
N GLN A 65 14.37 -11.10 4.33
CA GLN A 65 13.88 -12.04 5.34
C GLN A 65 14.27 -13.48 5.00
N THR A 66 14.30 -13.90 3.72
CA THR A 66 14.72 -15.27 3.34
C THR A 66 16.17 -15.61 3.71
N ARG A 67 17.06 -14.61 3.72
CA ARG A 67 18.51 -14.78 3.91
C ARG A 67 18.95 -14.74 5.37
N LYS A 68 18.08 -14.35 6.31
CA LYS A 68 18.41 -14.22 7.75
C LYS A 68 18.26 -15.56 8.51
N PRO A 69 19.29 -16.01 9.27
CA PRO A 69 19.14 -17.07 10.26
C PRO A 69 18.44 -16.51 11.50
N THR A 70 17.19 -16.90 11.75
CA THR A 70 16.36 -16.37 12.84
C THR A 70 15.40 -17.46 13.34
N PRO A 71 15.08 -17.54 14.65
CA PRO A 71 14.13 -18.52 15.16
C PRO A 71 12.78 -18.47 14.42
N LYS A 72 12.28 -19.66 14.07
CA LYS A 72 11.19 -19.87 13.09
C LYS A 72 9.93 -19.03 13.38
N GLY A 73 9.44 -19.01 14.62
CA GLY A 73 8.17 -18.35 14.98
C GLY A 73 8.16 -16.82 14.86
N TRP A 74 9.25 -16.11 15.18
CA TRP A 74 9.29 -14.64 15.09
C TRP A 74 9.29 -14.14 13.65
N ARG A 75 9.95 -14.89 12.76
CA ARG A 75 10.04 -14.56 11.33
C ARG A 75 8.77 -14.93 10.57
N GLU A 76 7.97 -15.86 11.09
CA GLU A 76 6.78 -16.36 10.42
C GLU A 76 5.67 -15.32 10.33
N TRP A 77 5.31 -14.64 11.43
CA TRP A 77 4.23 -13.65 11.39
C TRP A 77 4.59 -12.43 10.54
N ARG A 78 5.84 -11.94 10.62
CA ARG A 78 6.32 -10.77 9.84
C ARG A 78 6.36 -11.06 8.35
N ARG A 79 6.85 -12.24 7.95
CA ARG A 79 6.82 -12.70 6.55
C ARG A 79 5.38 -12.90 6.08
N GLY A 80 4.54 -13.50 6.90
CA GLY A 80 3.11 -13.66 6.62
C GLY A 80 2.44 -12.31 6.37
N LEU A 81 2.71 -11.32 7.24
CA LEU A 81 2.19 -9.97 7.09
C LEU A 81 2.69 -9.30 5.81
N LEU A 82 3.99 -9.37 5.51
CA LEU A 82 4.56 -8.86 4.25
C LEU A 82 3.93 -9.52 3.01
N LEU A 83 3.67 -10.83 3.06
CA LEU A 83 3.00 -11.56 1.97
C LEU A 83 1.55 -11.09 1.79
N VAL A 84 0.81 -10.91 2.89
CA VAL A 84 -0.55 -10.38 2.84
C VAL A 84 -0.55 -8.96 2.29
N MET A 85 0.35 -8.09 2.76
CA MET A 85 0.50 -6.72 2.24
C MET A 85 0.83 -6.70 0.74
N LEU A 86 1.72 -7.60 0.29
CA LEU A 86 2.03 -7.77 -1.14
C LEU A 86 0.79 -8.18 -1.95
N LEU A 87 0.03 -9.17 -1.46
CA LEU A 87 -1.21 -9.61 -2.12
C LEU A 87 -2.25 -8.49 -2.19
N VAL A 88 -2.37 -7.68 -1.13
CA VAL A 88 -3.25 -6.50 -1.12
C VAL A 88 -2.86 -5.51 -2.22
N ILE A 89 -1.57 -5.23 -2.41
CA ILE A 89 -1.10 -4.36 -3.51
C ILE A 89 -1.44 -4.98 -4.87
N VAL A 90 -1.17 -6.27 -5.05
CA VAL A 90 -1.44 -6.97 -6.32
C VAL A 90 -2.93 -6.93 -6.67
N ILE A 91 -3.80 -7.22 -5.71
CA ILE A 91 -5.26 -7.17 -5.90
C ILE A 91 -5.71 -5.72 -6.16
N GLY A 92 -5.19 -4.75 -5.40
CA GLY A 92 -5.53 -3.34 -5.58
C GLY A 92 -5.15 -2.80 -6.95
N GLU A 93 -3.91 -3.05 -7.39
CA GLU A 93 -3.34 -2.50 -8.62
C GLU A 93 -3.83 -3.23 -9.87
N PHE A 94 -3.88 -4.56 -9.85
CA PHE A 94 -4.14 -5.35 -11.06
C PHE A 94 -5.58 -5.85 -11.18
N VAL A 95 -6.42 -5.69 -10.16
CA VAL A 95 -7.83 -6.09 -10.19
C VAL A 95 -8.74 -4.88 -9.94
N LEU A 96 -8.63 -4.25 -8.78
CA LEU A 96 -9.57 -3.21 -8.37
C LEU A 96 -9.41 -1.92 -9.19
N GLN A 97 -8.18 -1.47 -9.44
CA GLN A 97 -7.92 -0.28 -10.26
C GLN A 97 -8.45 -0.41 -11.69
N PRO A 98 -8.16 -1.49 -12.45
CA PRO A 98 -8.75 -1.70 -13.77
C PRO A 98 -10.27 -1.67 -13.78
N MET A 99 -10.92 -2.37 -12.85
CA MET A 99 -12.39 -2.38 -12.72
C MET A 99 -12.96 -0.96 -12.47
N MET A 100 -12.29 -0.17 -11.63
CA MET A 100 -12.68 1.22 -11.38
C MET A 100 -12.45 2.13 -12.60
N ALA A 101 -11.35 1.90 -13.33
CA ALA A 101 -11.01 2.67 -14.53
C ALA A 101 -12.00 2.41 -15.66
N GLU A 102 -12.43 1.16 -15.86
CA GLU A 102 -13.47 0.80 -16.83
C GLU A 102 -14.79 1.51 -16.54
N LEU A 103 -15.23 1.53 -15.28
CA LEU A 103 -16.45 2.24 -14.88
C LEU A 103 -16.33 3.75 -15.09
N LYS A 104 -15.17 4.34 -14.80
CA LYS A 104 -14.93 5.77 -15.09
C LYS A 104 -14.97 6.06 -16.59
N ALA A 105 -14.37 5.21 -17.42
CA ALA A 105 -14.34 5.38 -18.87
C ALA A 105 -15.73 5.24 -19.51
N ALA A 106 -16.60 4.40 -18.94
CA ALA A 106 -17.99 4.25 -19.36
C ALA A 106 -18.90 5.43 -18.95
N GLY A 107 -18.44 6.29 -18.03
CA GLY A 107 -19.21 7.40 -17.48
C GLY A 107 -19.95 7.04 -16.18
N LEU A 108 -19.93 7.98 -15.22
CA LEU A 108 -20.53 7.81 -13.89
C LEU A 108 -21.67 8.81 -13.67
N GLU A 109 -22.78 8.62 -14.38
CA GLU A 109 -23.98 9.45 -14.20
C GLU A 109 -24.56 9.32 -12.79
N ALA A 110 -25.10 10.42 -12.27
CA ALA A 110 -25.67 10.49 -10.93
C ALA A 110 -26.84 9.50 -10.76
N GLY A 111 -26.78 8.66 -9.73
CA GLY A 111 -27.79 7.64 -9.43
C GLY A 111 -27.65 6.34 -10.24
N SER A 112 -26.77 6.29 -11.24
CA SER A 112 -26.59 5.11 -12.08
C SER A 112 -26.03 3.90 -11.31
N ALA A 113 -26.32 2.69 -11.80
CA ALA A 113 -25.74 1.45 -11.27
C ALA A 113 -24.20 1.44 -11.39
N ALA A 114 -23.64 2.08 -12.43
CA ALA A 114 -22.20 2.24 -12.62
C ALA A 114 -21.59 3.09 -11.50
N GLN A 115 -22.22 4.22 -11.14
CA GLN A 115 -21.78 5.07 -10.03
C GLN A 115 -21.81 4.32 -8.69
N GLN A 116 -22.87 3.55 -8.42
CA GLN A 116 -22.99 2.76 -7.20
C GLN A 116 -21.90 1.67 -7.11
N ARG A 117 -21.67 0.94 -8.22
CA ARG A 117 -20.61 -0.08 -8.30
C ARG A 117 -19.22 0.53 -8.14
N PHE A 118 -18.98 1.70 -8.73
CA PHE A 118 -17.74 2.44 -8.55
C PHE A 118 -17.52 2.80 -7.07
N GLY A 119 -18.55 3.34 -6.39
CA GLY A 119 -18.48 3.66 -4.97
C GLY A 119 -18.18 2.44 -4.09
N MET A 120 -18.79 1.29 -4.38
CA MET A 120 -18.50 0.03 -3.70
C MET A 120 -17.04 -0.41 -3.88
N LEU A 121 -16.54 -0.45 -5.12
CA LEU A 121 -15.16 -0.82 -5.42
C LEU A 121 -14.16 0.15 -4.75
N HIS A 122 -14.46 1.46 -4.80
CA HIS A 122 -13.65 2.47 -4.15
C HIS A 122 -13.62 2.30 -2.62
N GLY A 123 -14.74 1.94 -1.99
CA GLY A 123 -14.80 1.61 -0.56
C GLY A 123 -13.97 0.38 -0.18
N ILE A 124 -14.02 -0.68 -1.00
CA ILE A 124 -13.20 -1.89 -0.83
C ILE A 124 -11.71 -1.53 -0.95
N SER A 125 -11.32 -0.82 -2.01
CA SER A 125 -9.93 -0.37 -2.20
C SER A 125 -9.44 0.50 -1.05
N SER A 126 -10.28 1.44 -0.56
CA SER A 126 -9.94 2.29 0.59
C SER A 126 -9.73 1.47 1.87
N SER A 127 -10.56 0.45 2.11
CA SER A 127 -10.42 -0.43 3.26
C SER A 127 -9.15 -1.28 3.21
N LEU A 128 -8.83 -1.81 2.03
CA LEU A 128 -7.59 -2.53 1.79
C LEU A 128 -6.36 -1.64 1.95
N PHE A 129 -6.43 -0.40 1.45
CA PHE A 129 -5.36 0.58 1.63
C PHE A 129 -5.15 0.92 3.12
N LEU A 130 -6.24 1.16 3.86
CA LEU A 130 -6.18 1.40 5.30
C LEU A 130 -5.52 0.23 6.02
N PHE A 131 -6.00 -0.99 5.79
CA PHE A 131 -5.40 -2.20 6.34
C PHE A 131 -3.89 -2.27 6.04
N ASN A 132 -3.50 -2.07 4.78
CA ASN A 132 -2.11 -2.13 4.36
C ASN A 132 -1.26 -1.04 5.04
N SER A 133 -1.81 0.16 5.24
CA SER A 133 -1.13 1.27 5.91
C SER A 133 -0.88 1.01 7.40
N LEU A 134 -1.84 0.37 8.07
CA LEU A 134 -1.72 -0.02 9.48
C LEU A 134 -0.79 -1.21 9.66
N ALA A 135 -0.87 -2.21 8.77
CA ALA A 135 0.07 -3.33 8.74
C ALA A 135 1.52 -2.85 8.54
N GLY A 136 1.74 -1.90 7.64
CA GLY A 136 3.03 -1.25 7.46
C GLY A 136 3.52 -0.53 8.72
N LEU A 137 2.63 0.23 9.40
CA LEU A 137 2.97 0.91 10.65
C LEU A 137 3.37 -0.10 11.75
N VAL A 138 2.67 -1.23 11.87
CA VAL A 138 3.02 -2.32 12.78
C VAL A 138 4.45 -2.80 12.50
N LEU A 139 4.84 -2.99 11.23
CA LEU A 139 6.21 -3.39 10.89
C LEU A 139 7.25 -2.29 11.19
N VAL A 140 6.88 -1.00 11.06
CA VAL A 140 7.78 0.11 11.45
C VAL A 140 8.04 0.11 12.97
N ILE A 141 6.99 -0.02 13.79
CA ILE A 141 7.10 -0.01 15.27
C ILE A 141 7.90 -1.22 15.76
N PHE A 142 7.50 -2.41 15.34
CA PHE A 142 8.09 -3.64 15.84
C PHE A 142 9.34 -4.07 15.06
N GLY A 143 9.75 -3.34 14.02
CA GLY A 143 10.90 -3.65 13.16
C GLY A 143 10.69 -4.87 12.27
N LEU A 144 11.77 -5.45 11.74
CA LEU A 144 11.74 -6.78 11.10
C LEU A 144 12.67 -7.79 11.80
N GLU A 145 13.41 -7.33 12.79
CA GLU A 145 14.42 -8.07 13.56
C GLU A 145 13.89 -8.48 14.94
N PRO A 146 14.46 -9.53 15.57
CA PRO A 146 14.20 -9.85 16.98
C PRO A 146 14.77 -8.78 17.91
N ASP A 147 14.08 -8.47 19.01
CA ASP A 147 14.54 -7.48 20.00
C ASP A 147 15.93 -7.82 20.57
N THR A 148 16.33 -9.09 20.55
CA THR A 148 17.66 -9.55 20.99
C THR A 148 18.83 -9.02 20.13
N GLN A 149 18.57 -8.50 18.91
CA GLN A 149 19.60 -7.96 18.01
C GLN A 149 19.58 -6.44 17.89
N ARG A 150 18.68 -5.73 18.59
CA ARG A 150 18.58 -4.26 18.53
C ARG A 150 19.66 -3.53 19.36
N GLY A 151 20.46 -4.25 20.16
CA GLY A 151 21.38 -3.67 21.15
C GLY A 151 22.83 -4.20 21.14
N SER A 152 23.26 -4.89 20.09
CA SER A 152 24.68 -5.29 19.87
C SER A 152 25.31 -4.47 18.77
#